data_AF-A0A388LT63-F1
#
_entry.id   AF-A0A388LT63-F1
#
_cell.length_a   1.000
_cell.length_b   1.000
_cell.length_c   1.000
_cell.angle_alpha   90.00
_cell.angle_beta   90.00
_cell.angle_gamma   90.00
#
_symmetry.space_group_name_H-M   'P 1'
#
loop_
_entity.id
_entity.type
_entity.pdbx_description
1 polymer ?
#
loop_
_entity_poly.entity_id
_entity_poly.type
_entity_poly.pdbx_seq_one_letter_code
_entity_poly.pdbx_strand_id
1 'polypeptide(L)'
;MEGGGEGRCDVLMPGELQAVATAVSTIVLRCQQERELGRLKEQLRARRRRTLTEGPDDGAEYVVTSEAVVHLCYALGCGVISCAAPRWWVKRRTGGTWEDLRQCDDATDNYFRDKLRMSPRVVREIAEACAPHLQRRVTFYREPLQPDQIMAYALYRWATRETYESSTCNFGIGRASGLVAVHDVTVALLRVFGEKTAWPTEVRKLVVLRAFGDKGFPNCHDCIDCTHIYVDKSVNTPSENYYDRKRRFSIVAQVVVDLDFRVLDVHMGYPGSCHDIRVLQLSSLSQCAEEGSLFRGPPVTMSFVVKTNGVDRYKGSEGMPSKP
;
A
#
# COMPACT_ATOMS: atom_id res chain seq x y z
N MET A 1 42.18 -42.31 38.69
CA MET A 1 41.61 -41.03 38.23
C MET A 1 40.18 -41.31 37.80
N GLU A 2 39.26 -41.13 38.74
CA GLU A 2 37.82 -41.12 38.48
C GLU A 2 37.43 -39.82 37.76
N GLY A 3 36.47 -39.92 36.85
CA GLY A 3 35.89 -38.80 36.14
C GLY A 3 34.46 -39.14 35.74
N GLY A 4 33.58 -39.25 36.73
CA GLY A 4 32.14 -39.28 36.55
C GLY A 4 31.59 -37.87 36.36
N GLY A 5 30.79 -37.66 35.32
CA GLY A 5 30.02 -36.43 35.10
C GLY A 5 28.55 -36.80 34.90
N GLU A 6 27.80 -36.87 36.01
CA GLU A 6 26.34 -36.99 36.01
C GLU A 6 25.70 -35.73 35.43
N GLY A 7 24.82 -35.93 34.44
CA GLY A 7 23.96 -34.88 33.90
C GLY A 7 22.94 -34.44 34.93
N ARG A 8 23.10 -33.21 35.42
CA ARG A 8 22.15 -32.54 36.32
C ARG A 8 20.84 -32.28 35.58
N CYS A 9 19.80 -33.04 35.89
CA CYS A 9 18.42 -32.72 35.51
C CYS A 9 17.96 -31.58 36.43
N ASP A 10 17.86 -30.37 35.90
CA ASP A 10 17.29 -29.24 36.62
C ASP A 10 15.79 -29.48 36.83
N VAL A 11 15.44 -29.89 38.05
CA VAL A 11 14.06 -30.10 38.49
C VAL A 11 13.40 -28.73 38.62
N LEU A 12 12.39 -28.48 37.78
CA LEU A 12 11.60 -27.24 37.77
C LEU A 12 11.09 -26.92 39.18
N MET A 13 11.24 -25.66 39.60
CA MET A 13 10.80 -25.22 40.92
C MET A 13 9.25 -25.23 40.99
N PRO A 14 8.63 -25.46 42.16
CA PRO A 14 7.17 -25.56 42.28
C PRO A 14 6.38 -24.36 41.72
N GLY A 15 6.97 -23.16 41.75
CA GLY A 15 6.38 -21.95 41.16
C GLY A 15 6.36 -21.95 39.63
N GLU A 16 7.36 -22.57 38.99
CA GLU A 16 7.44 -22.70 37.52
C GLU A 16 6.44 -23.77 37.03
N LEU A 17 6.31 -24.87 37.77
CA LEU A 17 5.28 -25.88 37.54
C LEU A 17 3.86 -25.29 37.61
N GLN A 18 3.60 -24.40 38.57
CA GLN A 18 2.31 -23.71 38.68
C GLN A 18 2.09 -22.73 37.53
N ALA A 19 3.12 -22.01 37.08
CA ALA A 19 3.05 -21.11 35.94
C ALA A 19 2.79 -21.88 34.62
N VAL A 20 3.44 -23.02 34.43
CA VAL A 20 3.19 -23.90 33.27
C VAL A 20 1.79 -24.51 33.34
N ALA A 21 1.33 -24.97 34.50
CA ALA A 21 -0.01 -25.53 34.66
C ALA A 21 -1.12 -24.50 34.37
N THR A 22 -0.93 -23.25 34.79
CA THR A 22 -1.88 -22.15 34.50
C THR A 22 -1.83 -21.75 33.03
N ALA A 23 -0.64 -21.68 32.41
CA ALA A 23 -0.51 -21.43 30.98
C ALA A 23 -1.18 -22.54 30.12
N VAL A 24 -0.95 -23.81 30.46
CA VAL A 24 -1.58 -24.94 29.76
C VAL A 24 -3.10 -24.91 29.94
N SER A 25 -3.59 -24.63 31.15
CA SER A 25 -5.03 -24.56 31.42
C SER A 25 -5.72 -23.44 30.64
N THR A 26 -5.10 -22.26 30.53
CA THR A 26 -5.65 -21.14 29.75
C THR A 26 -5.67 -21.42 28.26
N ILE A 27 -4.65 -22.09 27.72
CA ILE A 27 -4.61 -22.53 26.32
C ILE A 27 -5.71 -23.55 26.03
N VAL A 28 -5.89 -24.55 26.91
CA VAL A 28 -6.94 -25.57 26.76
C VAL A 28 -8.33 -24.92 26.77
N LEU A 29 -8.57 -23.98 27.68
CA LEU A 29 -9.85 -23.29 27.80
C LEU A 29 -10.16 -22.42 26.57
N ARG A 30 -9.15 -21.74 26.02
CA ARG A 30 -9.27 -21.00 24.77
C ARG A 30 -9.55 -21.92 23.59
N CYS A 31 -8.86 -23.05 23.49
CA CYS A 31 -9.11 -24.04 22.45
C CYS A 31 -10.52 -24.64 22.53
N GLN A 32 -11.07 -24.84 23.73
CA GLN A 32 -12.46 -25.29 23.91
C GLN A 32 -13.46 -24.23 23.46
N GLN A 33 -13.26 -22.96 23.82
CA GLN A 33 -14.13 -21.86 23.38
C GLN A 33 -14.12 -21.68 21.85
N GLU A 34 -12.96 -21.78 21.21
CA GLU A 34 -12.83 -21.67 19.75
C GLU A 34 -13.52 -22.85 19.03
N ARG A 35 -13.48 -24.06 19.61
CA ARG A 35 -14.22 -25.23 19.09
C ARG A 35 -15.74 -25.06 19.19
N GLU A 36 -16.25 -24.55 20.31
CA GLU A 36 -17.69 -24.29 20.49
C GLU A 36 -18.18 -23.16 19.58
N LEU A 37 -17.39 -22.10 19.38
CA LEU A 37 -17.67 -21.06 18.39
C LEU A 37 -17.72 -21.63 16.96
N GLY A 38 -16.82 -22.57 16.65
CA GLY A 38 -16.80 -23.31 15.39
C GLY A 38 -18.12 -24.07 15.15
N ARG A 39 -18.55 -24.86 16.15
CA ARG A 39 -19.81 -25.61 16.11
C ARG A 39 -21.03 -24.70 15.92
N LEU A 40 -21.08 -23.57 16.62
CA LEU A 40 -22.16 -22.58 16.50
C LEU A 40 -22.22 -21.97 15.08
N LYS A 41 -21.06 -21.66 14.50
CA LYS A 41 -20.97 -21.13 13.13
C LYS A 41 -21.43 -22.16 12.09
N GLU A 42 -21.14 -23.44 12.29
CA GLU A 42 -21.64 -24.50 11.41
C GLU A 42 -23.16 -24.68 11.50
N GLN A 43 -23.73 -24.62 12.71
CA GLN A 43 -25.18 -24.66 12.89
C GLN A 43 -25.89 -23.47 12.20
N LEU A 44 -25.31 -22.27 12.26
CA LEU A 44 -25.84 -21.10 11.55
C LEU A 44 -25.73 -21.23 10.04
N ARG A 45 -24.65 -21.82 9.53
CA ARG A 45 -24.47 -22.12 8.08
C ARG A 45 -25.46 -23.19 7.62
N ALA A 46 -25.70 -24.23 8.41
CA ALA A 46 -26.68 -25.27 8.12
C ALA A 46 -28.12 -24.72 8.12
N ARG A 47 -28.45 -23.81 9.05
CA ARG A 47 -29.74 -23.09 9.05
C ARG A 47 -29.92 -22.24 7.79
N ARG A 48 -28.91 -21.45 7.39
CA ARG A 48 -28.97 -20.67 6.14
C ARG A 48 -29.14 -21.54 4.89
N ARG A 49 -28.53 -22.74 4.86
CA ARG A 49 -28.71 -23.69 3.75
C ARG A 49 -30.18 -24.13 3.63
N ARG A 50 -30.84 -24.49 4.75
CA ARG A 50 -32.27 -24.89 4.75
C ARG A 50 -33.16 -23.76 4.26
N THR A 51 -32.93 -22.53 4.71
CA THR A 51 -33.69 -21.35 4.26
C THR A 51 -33.51 -21.07 2.77
N LEU A 52 -32.36 -21.42 2.18
CA LEU A 52 -32.13 -21.28 0.74
C LEU A 52 -32.78 -22.41 -0.10
N THR A 53 -33.07 -23.57 0.50
CA THR A 53 -33.66 -24.72 -0.22
C THR A 53 -35.18 -24.72 -0.20
N GLU A 54 -35.81 -23.91 0.66
CA GLU A 54 -37.27 -23.77 0.79
C GLU A 54 -37.86 -22.56 0.03
N GLY A 55 -37.10 -21.95 -0.89
CA GLY A 55 -37.59 -20.88 -1.76
C GLY A 55 -38.55 -21.40 -2.85
N PRO A 56 -39.61 -20.66 -3.23
CA PRO A 56 -40.58 -21.13 -4.20
C PRO A 56 -39.98 -21.24 -5.60
N ASP A 57 -40.32 -22.35 -6.25
CA ASP A 57 -40.24 -22.73 -7.65
C ASP A 57 -39.92 -21.58 -8.64
N ASP A 58 -38.69 -21.57 -9.16
CA ASP A 58 -38.40 -21.04 -10.49
C ASP A 58 -37.10 -21.67 -11.05
N GLY A 59 -37.27 -22.52 -12.06
CA GLY A 59 -36.27 -22.77 -13.10
C GLY A 59 -35.30 -23.94 -12.85
N ALA A 60 -35.63 -25.10 -13.40
CA ALA A 60 -34.74 -26.26 -13.54
C ALA A 60 -33.39 -25.94 -14.26
N GLU A 61 -33.25 -24.81 -14.96
CA GLU A 61 -31.98 -24.32 -15.52
C GLU A 61 -31.04 -23.64 -14.49
N TYR A 62 -31.60 -23.05 -13.42
CA TYR A 62 -30.80 -22.49 -12.31
C TYR A 62 -30.15 -23.60 -11.48
N VAL A 63 -30.82 -24.75 -11.38
CA VAL A 63 -30.32 -25.91 -10.64
C VAL A 63 -29.08 -26.49 -11.32
N VAL A 64 -29.09 -26.69 -12.65
CA VAL A 64 -27.95 -27.27 -13.39
C VAL A 64 -26.72 -26.34 -13.39
N THR A 65 -26.93 -25.03 -13.51
CA THR A 65 -25.84 -24.04 -13.40
C THR A 65 -25.30 -23.95 -11.97
N SER A 66 -26.15 -24.07 -10.96
CA SER A 66 -25.72 -24.13 -9.56
C SER A 66 -24.97 -25.42 -9.22
N GLU A 67 -25.36 -26.56 -9.82
CA GLU A 67 -24.72 -27.85 -9.58
C GLU A 67 -23.31 -27.87 -10.18
N ALA A 68 -23.13 -27.33 -11.38
CA ALA A 68 -21.81 -27.16 -12.00
C ALA A 68 -20.91 -26.24 -11.16
N VAL A 69 -21.45 -25.15 -10.60
CA VAL A 69 -20.70 -24.26 -9.70
C VAL A 69 -20.37 -24.95 -8.37
N VAL A 70 -21.28 -25.74 -7.82
CA VAL A 70 -21.04 -26.52 -6.59
C VAL A 70 -19.99 -27.61 -6.81
N HIS A 71 -20.04 -28.31 -7.95
CA HIS A 71 -19.02 -29.29 -8.34
C HIS A 71 -17.66 -28.65 -8.60
N LEU A 72 -17.61 -27.46 -9.22
CA LEU A 72 -16.38 -26.69 -9.39
C LEU A 72 -15.83 -26.23 -8.02
N CYS A 73 -16.67 -25.71 -7.14
CA CYS A 73 -16.29 -25.32 -5.78
C CYS A 73 -15.86 -26.53 -4.93
N TYR A 74 -16.45 -27.70 -5.14
CA TYR A 74 -16.06 -28.95 -4.48
C TYR A 74 -14.73 -29.48 -5.04
N ALA A 75 -14.50 -29.41 -6.35
CA ALA A 75 -13.21 -29.77 -6.96
C ALA A 75 -12.07 -28.84 -6.51
N LEU A 76 -12.36 -27.54 -6.34
CA LEU A 76 -11.44 -26.55 -5.76
C LEU A 76 -11.24 -26.77 -4.25
N GLY A 77 -12.30 -27.12 -3.51
CA GLY A 77 -12.25 -27.34 -2.06
C GLY A 77 -11.67 -28.68 -1.64
N CYS A 78 -11.73 -29.70 -2.49
CA CYS A 78 -11.21 -31.06 -2.25
C CYS A 78 -9.81 -31.28 -2.84
N GLY A 79 -9.18 -30.25 -3.43
CA GLY A 79 -7.80 -30.34 -3.94
C GLY A 79 -7.62 -31.29 -5.13
N VAL A 80 -8.70 -31.61 -5.86
CA VAL A 80 -8.66 -32.49 -7.04
C VAL A 80 -8.02 -31.78 -8.24
N ILE A 81 -8.10 -30.45 -8.28
CA ILE A 81 -7.14 -29.64 -9.03
C ILE A 81 -5.96 -29.43 -8.09
N SER A 82 -4.80 -29.99 -8.45
CA SER A 82 -3.54 -29.70 -7.76
C SER A 82 -3.19 -28.21 -7.96
N CYS A 83 -3.79 -27.31 -7.19
CA CYS A 83 -3.16 -26.03 -6.91
C CYS A 83 -1.87 -26.40 -6.19
N ALA A 84 -0.73 -26.21 -6.85
CA ALA A 84 0.58 -26.44 -6.27
C ALA A 84 0.58 -25.82 -4.86
N ALA A 85 0.90 -26.63 -3.85
CA ALA A 85 0.91 -26.18 -2.47
C ALA A 85 1.73 -24.89 -2.37
N PRO A 86 1.24 -23.83 -1.69
CA PRO A 86 1.94 -22.56 -1.68
C PRO A 86 3.34 -22.73 -1.11
N ARG A 87 4.34 -22.61 -1.98
CA ARG A 87 5.75 -22.68 -1.61
C ARG A 87 6.17 -21.31 -1.10
N TRP A 88 5.59 -20.91 0.02
CA TRP A 88 5.84 -19.60 0.67
C TRP A 88 7.32 -19.37 1.03
N TRP A 89 8.15 -20.42 1.05
CA TRP A 89 9.59 -20.37 1.28
C TRP A 89 10.45 -20.31 0.00
N VAL A 90 9.86 -20.37 -1.20
CA VAL A 90 10.60 -20.31 -2.46
C VAL A 90 10.51 -18.91 -3.04
N LYS A 91 11.50 -18.05 -2.73
CA LYS A 91 11.75 -16.87 -3.57
C LYS A 91 12.12 -17.35 -4.97
N ARG A 92 11.46 -16.82 -6.00
CA ARG A 92 11.76 -17.13 -7.40
C ARG A 92 13.24 -16.82 -7.70
N ARG A 93 13.85 -17.67 -8.53
CA ARG A 93 15.27 -17.60 -8.93
C ARG A 93 15.42 -17.81 -10.45
N THR A 94 14.41 -17.41 -11.20
CA THR A 94 14.31 -17.68 -12.64
C THR A 94 14.70 -16.44 -13.41
N GLY A 95 15.75 -16.53 -14.25
CA GLY A 95 15.98 -15.65 -15.43
C GLY A 95 16.20 -14.15 -15.23
N GLY A 96 15.77 -13.54 -14.12
CA GLY A 96 15.71 -12.10 -13.90
C GLY A 96 14.40 -11.67 -13.24
N THR A 97 14.36 -10.43 -12.71
CA THR A 97 13.16 -9.90 -12.03
C THR A 97 11.97 -9.76 -12.98
N TRP A 98 12.23 -9.49 -14.26
CA TRP A 98 11.18 -9.35 -15.27
C TRP A 98 10.49 -10.69 -15.58
N GLU A 99 11.26 -11.76 -15.76
CA GLU A 99 10.76 -13.11 -15.98
C GLU A 99 9.93 -13.58 -14.80
N ASP A 100 10.38 -13.25 -13.58
CA ASP A 100 9.61 -13.51 -12.37
C ASP A 100 8.30 -12.71 -12.38
N LEU A 101 8.27 -11.43 -12.76
CA LEU A 101 7.00 -10.66 -12.82
C LEU A 101 5.99 -11.19 -13.86
N ARG A 102 6.44 -11.89 -14.89
CA ARG A 102 5.56 -12.46 -15.93
C ARG A 102 4.87 -13.77 -15.52
N GLN A 103 5.36 -14.45 -14.48
CA GLN A 103 4.79 -15.73 -14.05
C GLN A 103 3.47 -15.52 -13.31
N CYS A 104 2.46 -16.32 -13.68
CA CYS A 104 1.15 -16.39 -13.04
C CYS A 104 1.08 -17.66 -12.18
N ASP A 105 1.49 -17.55 -10.92
CA ASP A 105 1.34 -18.60 -9.91
C ASP A 105 0.75 -18.01 -8.61
N ASP A 106 0.66 -18.81 -7.56
CA ASP A 106 0.10 -18.46 -6.25
C ASP A 106 0.94 -17.45 -5.44
N ALA A 107 2.23 -17.31 -5.74
CA ALA A 107 3.15 -16.35 -5.13
C ALA A 107 3.17 -14.98 -5.85
N THR A 108 2.50 -14.85 -7.01
CA THR A 108 2.53 -13.63 -7.84
C THR A 108 2.10 -12.39 -7.05
N ASP A 109 1.01 -12.47 -6.28
CA ASP A 109 0.52 -11.36 -5.47
C ASP A 109 1.53 -10.87 -4.42
N ASN A 110 2.26 -11.80 -3.80
CA ASN A 110 3.26 -11.47 -2.79
C ASN A 110 4.50 -10.87 -3.45
N TYR A 111 4.91 -11.40 -4.59
CA TYR A 111 6.06 -10.89 -5.33
C TYR A 111 5.83 -9.46 -5.84
N PHE A 112 4.65 -9.18 -6.39
CA PHE A 112 4.27 -7.82 -6.80
C PHE A 112 4.22 -6.85 -5.61
N ARG A 113 3.70 -7.29 -4.46
CA ARG A 113 3.71 -6.45 -3.25
C ARG A 113 5.12 -6.19 -2.71
N ASP A 114 6.02 -7.17 -2.78
CA ASP A 114 7.41 -7.01 -2.34
C ASP A 114 8.20 -6.09 -3.29
N LYS A 115 8.10 -6.33 -4.61
CA LYS A 115 8.93 -5.66 -5.62
C LYS A 115 8.35 -4.36 -6.15
N LEU A 116 7.03 -4.27 -6.31
CA LEU A 116 6.33 -3.13 -6.91
C LEU A 116 5.47 -2.35 -5.91
N ARG A 117 5.32 -2.84 -4.66
CA ARG A 117 4.50 -2.22 -3.59
C ARG A 117 3.01 -2.10 -3.93
N MET A 118 2.52 -2.88 -4.87
CA MET A 118 1.12 -2.87 -5.32
C MET A 118 0.68 -4.27 -5.75
N SER A 119 -0.62 -4.48 -5.89
CA SER A 119 -1.15 -5.77 -6.37
C SER A 119 -0.99 -5.89 -7.89
N PRO A 120 -0.91 -7.13 -8.44
CA PRO A 120 -0.85 -7.34 -9.89
C PRO A 120 -2.01 -6.72 -10.65
N ARG A 121 -3.20 -6.70 -10.03
CA ARG A 121 -4.39 -6.05 -10.58
C ARG A 121 -4.17 -4.56 -10.81
N VAL A 122 -3.63 -3.84 -9.83
CA VAL A 122 -3.38 -2.39 -9.96
C VAL A 122 -2.31 -2.12 -11.02
N VAL A 123 -1.25 -2.92 -11.07
CA VAL A 123 -0.23 -2.81 -12.13
C VAL A 123 -0.85 -2.95 -13.50
N ARG A 124 -1.72 -3.95 -13.68
CA ARG A 124 -2.38 -4.21 -14.96
C ARG A 124 -3.32 -3.06 -15.35
N GLU A 125 -4.12 -2.55 -14.42
CA GLU A 125 -4.99 -1.38 -14.67
C GLU A 125 -4.19 -0.14 -15.10
N ILE A 126 -3.03 0.09 -14.48
CA ILE A 126 -2.12 1.19 -14.85
C ILE A 126 -1.47 0.92 -16.22
N ALA A 127 -0.99 -0.30 -16.47
CA ALA A 127 -0.36 -0.68 -17.72
C ALA A 127 -1.32 -0.57 -18.91
N GLU A 128 -2.54 -1.08 -18.77
CA GLU A 128 -3.60 -0.99 -19.79
C GLU A 128 -3.92 0.48 -20.12
N ALA A 129 -4.04 1.34 -19.10
CA ALA A 129 -4.35 2.76 -19.30
C ALA A 129 -3.20 3.54 -19.96
N CYS A 130 -1.94 3.21 -19.65
CA CYS A 130 -0.77 3.88 -20.22
C CYS A 130 -0.25 3.25 -21.53
N ALA A 131 -0.69 2.04 -21.88
CA ALA A 131 -0.21 1.31 -23.05
C ALA A 131 -0.20 2.13 -24.35
N PRO A 132 -1.23 2.93 -24.69
CA PRO A 132 -1.23 3.74 -25.92
C PRO A 132 -0.09 4.76 -26.00
N HIS A 133 0.45 5.20 -24.86
CA HIS A 133 1.51 6.20 -24.79
C HIS A 133 2.91 5.59 -24.73
N LEU A 134 3.02 4.26 -24.54
CA LEU A 134 4.29 3.54 -24.37
C LEU A 134 4.63 2.63 -25.56
N GLN A 135 3.83 2.68 -26.63
CA GLN A 135 4.10 1.93 -27.85
C GLN A 135 5.37 2.42 -28.53
N ARG A 136 6.30 1.50 -28.78
CA ARG A 136 7.54 1.78 -29.49
C ARG A 136 7.48 1.21 -30.90
N ARG A 137 8.05 1.95 -31.86
CA ARG A 137 8.15 1.48 -33.25
C ARG A 137 9.17 0.36 -33.33
N VAL A 138 8.81 -0.71 -34.05
CA VAL A 138 9.74 -1.78 -34.39
C VAL A 138 10.82 -1.20 -35.31
N THR A 139 12.08 -1.45 -34.98
CA THR A 139 13.23 -1.05 -35.79
C THR A 139 13.89 -2.29 -36.38
N PHE A 140 14.65 -2.12 -37.47
CA PHE A 140 15.42 -3.21 -38.07
C PHE A 140 16.61 -3.68 -37.22
N TYR A 141 17.00 -2.91 -36.19
CA TYR A 141 18.20 -3.19 -35.40
C TYR A 141 17.92 -4.05 -34.17
N ARG A 142 16.89 -3.70 -33.42
CA ARG A 142 16.54 -4.37 -32.16
C ARG A 142 15.03 -4.35 -31.95
N GLU A 143 14.52 -5.46 -31.41
CA GLU A 143 13.14 -5.52 -30.93
C GLU A 143 12.96 -4.49 -29.80
N PRO A 144 11.95 -3.61 -29.89
CA PRO A 144 11.69 -2.65 -28.83
C PRO A 144 11.23 -3.35 -27.55
N LEU A 145 11.51 -2.73 -26.40
CA LEU A 145 10.94 -3.17 -25.13
C LEU A 145 9.42 -3.13 -25.20
N GLN A 146 8.78 -4.17 -24.68
CA GLN A 146 7.33 -4.27 -24.63
C GLN A 146 6.76 -3.23 -23.64
N PRO A 147 5.58 -2.62 -23.90
CA PRO A 147 4.97 -1.62 -23.02
C PRO A 147 4.86 -2.09 -21.56
N ASP A 148 4.49 -3.35 -21.35
CA ASP A 148 4.39 -3.95 -20.01
C ASP A 148 5.74 -4.02 -19.30
N GLN A 149 6.81 -4.33 -20.03
CA GLN A 149 8.18 -4.37 -19.49
C GLN A 149 8.67 -2.97 -19.13
N ILE A 150 8.38 -1.98 -19.97
CA ILE A 150 8.70 -0.57 -19.74
C ILE A 150 7.99 -0.08 -18.46
N MET A 151 6.69 -0.34 -18.36
CA MET A 151 5.87 0.02 -17.20
C MET A 151 6.36 -0.67 -15.93
N ALA A 152 6.53 -2.01 -15.98
CA ALA A 152 6.98 -2.78 -14.83
C ALA A 152 8.36 -2.34 -14.33
N TYR A 153 9.28 -2.03 -15.25
CA TYR A 153 10.60 -1.52 -14.89
C TYR A 153 10.52 -0.15 -14.19
N ALA A 154 9.71 0.78 -14.69
CA ALA A 154 9.56 2.09 -14.07
C ALA A 154 8.94 1.99 -12.67
N LEU A 155 7.88 1.19 -12.50
CA LEU A 155 7.25 0.92 -11.21
C LEU A 155 8.24 0.26 -10.24
N TYR A 156 9.01 -0.72 -10.71
CA TYR A 156 10.09 -1.35 -9.93
C TYR A 156 11.12 -0.32 -9.49
N ARG A 157 11.53 0.58 -10.40
CA ARG A 157 12.53 1.60 -10.10
C ARG A 157 12.04 2.59 -9.06
N TRP A 158 10.75 2.92 -8.98
CA TRP A 158 10.23 3.79 -7.92
C TRP A 158 9.99 3.05 -6.61
N ALA A 159 9.53 1.81 -6.67
CA ALA A 159 9.31 0.96 -5.52
C ALA A 159 10.63 0.56 -4.82
N THR A 160 11.68 0.36 -5.60
CA THR A 160 13.01 -0.01 -5.11
C THR A 160 13.94 1.20 -5.05
N ARG A 161 14.68 1.33 -3.95
CA ARG A 161 15.71 2.38 -3.80
C ARG A 161 17.05 1.95 -4.43
N GLU A 162 17.02 1.08 -5.43
CA GLU A 162 18.20 0.57 -6.12
C GLU A 162 18.79 1.62 -7.07
N THR A 163 20.04 1.46 -7.47
CA THR A 163 20.64 2.29 -8.53
C THR A 163 20.13 1.88 -9.91
N TYR A 164 20.30 2.75 -10.90
CA TYR A 164 20.01 2.38 -12.30
C TYR A 164 20.85 1.18 -12.75
N GLU A 165 22.12 1.08 -12.34
CA GLU A 165 22.98 -0.06 -12.70
C GLU A 165 22.41 -1.40 -12.22
N SER A 166 22.01 -1.48 -10.94
CA SER A 166 21.43 -2.70 -10.37
C SER A 166 20.09 -3.05 -11.02
N SER A 167 19.20 -2.06 -11.08
CA SER A 167 17.82 -2.28 -11.54
C SER A 167 17.75 -2.62 -13.03
N THR A 168 18.55 -2.00 -13.91
CA THR A 168 18.52 -2.35 -15.33
C THR A 168 19.11 -3.73 -15.60
N CYS A 169 20.15 -4.14 -14.88
CA CYS A 169 20.70 -5.49 -14.96
C CYS A 169 19.65 -6.54 -14.57
N ASN A 170 18.89 -6.31 -13.50
CA ASN A 170 17.81 -7.20 -13.05
C ASN A 170 16.69 -7.38 -14.07
N PHE A 171 16.53 -6.45 -15.01
CA PHE A 171 15.51 -6.49 -16.06
C PHE A 171 16.08 -6.80 -17.45
N GLY A 172 17.41 -7.00 -17.58
CA GLY A 172 18.07 -7.22 -18.88
C GLY A 172 18.02 -5.99 -19.82
N ILE A 173 17.89 -4.79 -19.27
CA ILE A 173 17.73 -3.54 -20.03
C ILE A 173 19.06 -2.77 -20.04
N GLY A 174 19.35 -2.04 -21.12
CA GLY A 174 20.49 -1.12 -21.13
C GLY A 174 20.22 0.14 -20.30
N ARG A 175 21.23 0.66 -19.59
CA ARG A 175 21.11 1.84 -18.71
C ARG A 175 20.35 3.02 -19.33
N ALA A 176 20.72 3.41 -20.56
CA ALA A 176 20.06 4.50 -21.29
C ALA A 176 18.59 4.19 -21.57
N SER A 177 18.26 2.95 -21.96
CA SER A 177 16.89 2.51 -22.18
C SER A 177 16.05 2.51 -20.90
N GLY A 178 16.67 2.19 -19.76
CA GLY A 178 16.03 2.27 -18.45
C GLY A 178 15.69 3.71 -18.04
N LEU A 179 16.61 4.65 -18.24
CA LEU A 179 16.35 6.08 -17.99
C LEU A 179 15.18 6.61 -18.84
N VAL A 180 15.20 6.28 -20.14
CA VAL A 180 14.12 6.64 -21.07
C VAL A 180 12.80 5.99 -20.66
N ALA A 181 12.81 4.71 -20.25
CA ALA A 181 11.62 4.03 -19.77
C ALA A 181 10.98 4.73 -18.55
N VAL A 182 11.77 5.11 -17.55
CA VAL A 182 11.26 5.83 -16.37
C VAL A 182 10.66 7.18 -16.78
N HIS A 183 11.34 7.92 -17.64
CA HIS A 183 10.86 9.20 -18.15
C HIS A 183 9.53 9.06 -18.93
N ASP A 184 9.48 8.14 -19.91
CA ASP A 184 8.31 7.90 -20.75
C ASP A 184 7.09 7.51 -19.90
N VAL A 185 7.28 6.62 -18.92
CA VAL A 185 6.20 6.19 -18.00
C VAL A 185 5.77 7.34 -17.11
N THR A 186 6.68 8.18 -16.63
CA THR A 186 6.31 9.39 -15.85
C THR A 186 5.39 10.29 -16.65
N VAL A 187 5.77 10.59 -17.90
CA VAL A 187 4.95 11.43 -18.80
C VAL A 187 3.60 10.77 -19.10
N ALA A 188 3.57 9.46 -19.34
CA ALA A 188 2.33 8.73 -19.58
C ALA A 188 1.40 8.77 -18.35
N LEU A 189 1.92 8.55 -17.14
CA LEU A 189 1.14 8.62 -15.91
C LEU A 189 0.57 10.01 -15.67
N LEU A 190 1.36 11.07 -15.87
CA LEU A 190 0.89 12.45 -15.71
C LEU A 190 -0.21 12.80 -16.72
N ARG A 191 -0.14 12.25 -17.94
CA ARG A 191 -1.20 12.44 -18.95
C ARG A 191 -2.48 11.69 -18.63
N VAL A 192 -2.38 10.43 -18.21
CA VAL A 192 -3.53 9.55 -17.98
C VAL A 192 -4.19 9.82 -16.63
N PHE A 193 -3.40 10.15 -15.61
CA PHE A 193 -3.85 10.28 -14.22
C PHE A 193 -3.64 11.67 -13.64
N GLY A 194 -3.27 12.68 -14.45
CA GLY A 194 -3.05 14.04 -13.97
C GLY A 194 -4.26 14.65 -13.27
N GLU A 195 -5.48 14.28 -13.68
CA GLU A 195 -6.72 14.76 -13.05
C GLU A 195 -7.08 14.00 -11.76
N LYS A 196 -6.36 12.93 -11.39
CA LYS A 196 -6.65 12.17 -10.17
C LYS A 196 -6.24 12.90 -8.90
N THR A 197 -5.28 13.82 -8.97
CA THR A 197 -4.92 14.73 -7.89
C THR A 197 -5.85 15.94 -7.96
N ALA A 198 -7.06 15.76 -7.42
CA ALA A 198 -8.09 16.77 -7.44
C ALA A 198 -8.78 16.90 -6.08
N TRP A 199 -9.14 18.13 -5.75
CA TRP A 199 -9.91 18.45 -4.55
C TRP A 199 -11.29 17.77 -4.59
N PRO A 200 -11.77 17.22 -3.45
CA PRO A 200 -13.06 16.56 -3.41
C PRO A 200 -14.20 17.53 -3.72
N THR A 201 -15.11 17.12 -4.61
CA THR A 201 -16.29 17.90 -5.00
C THR A 201 -17.53 17.52 -4.20
N GLU A 202 -18.43 18.49 -4.00
CA GLU A 202 -19.78 18.39 -3.42
C GLU A 202 -20.00 17.25 -2.41
N VAL A 203 -20.50 16.10 -2.89
CA VAL A 203 -20.86 14.95 -2.04
C VAL A 203 -19.63 14.40 -1.31
N ARG A 204 -18.51 14.24 -2.02
CA ARG A 204 -17.29 13.70 -1.43
C ARG A 204 -16.73 14.64 -0.37
N LYS A 205 -16.79 15.95 -0.62
CA LYS A 205 -16.36 16.98 0.34
C LYS A 205 -17.13 16.88 1.65
N LEU A 206 -18.46 16.71 1.59
CA LEU A 206 -19.30 16.55 2.78
C LEU A 206 -18.97 15.27 3.55
N VAL A 207 -18.72 14.17 2.86
CA VAL A 207 -18.30 12.90 3.49
C VAL A 207 -16.98 13.08 4.24
N VAL A 208 -15.99 13.72 3.62
CA VAL A 208 -14.68 13.96 4.24
C VAL A 208 -14.80 14.88 5.46
N LEU A 209 -15.51 15.99 5.33
CA LEU A 209 -15.77 16.94 6.42
C LEU A 209 -16.44 16.28 7.63
N ARG A 210 -17.47 15.46 7.38
CA ARG A 210 -18.17 14.73 8.44
C ARG A 210 -17.24 13.74 9.14
N ALA A 211 -16.50 12.95 8.37
CA ALA A 211 -15.63 11.92 8.94
C ALA A 211 -14.44 12.51 9.73
N PHE A 212 -13.96 13.71 9.39
CA PHE A 212 -13.02 14.45 10.24
C PHE A 212 -13.71 15.07 11.47
N GLY A 213 -14.93 15.61 11.30
CA GLY A 213 -15.76 16.11 12.40
C GLY A 213 -16.00 15.06 13.48
N ASP A 214 -16.34 13.83 13.08
CA ASP A 214 -16.53 12.68 13.98
C ASP A 214 -15.25 12.30 14.75
N LYS A 215 -14.08 12.68 14.23
CA LYS A 215 -12.76 12.50 14.88
C LYS A 215 -12.35 13.70 15.76
N GLY A 216 -13.19 14.72 15.87
CA GLY A 216 -12.94 15.93 16.64
C GLY A 216 -12.27 17.07 15.85
N PHE A 217 -12.27 16.99 14.52
CA PHE A 217 -11.74 18.02 13.62
C PHE A 217 -12.87 18.60 12.77
N PRO A 218 -13.76 19.42 13.35
CA PRO A 218 -14.82 20.06 12.57
C PRO A 218 -14.21 20.97 11.51
N ASN A 219 -14.83 20.99 10.32
CA ASN A 219 -14.39 21.80 9.18
C ASN A 219 -12.97 21.47 8.67
N CYS A 220 -12.49 20.23 8.91
CA CYS A 220 -11.20 19.77 8.40
C CYS A 220 -11.38 19.05 7.06
N HIS A 221 -10.64 19.48 6.06
CA HIS A 221 -10.75 18.99 4.68
C HIS A 221 -9.73 17.89 4.38
N ASP A 222 -8.54 17.99 4.98
CA ASP A 222 -7.43 17.11 4.68
C ASP A 222 -6.37 17.16 5.79
N CYS A 223 -5.27 16.43 5.55
CA CYS A 223 -4.08 16.47 6.36
C CYS A 223 -2.88 16.86 5.50
N ILE A 224 -2.04 17.77 6.01
CA ILE A 224 -0.80 18.19 5.39
C ILE A 224 0.38 17.65 6.19
N ASP A 225 1.37 17.15 5.47
CA ASP A 225 2.69 16.83 6.03
C ASP A 225 3.80 17.23 5.04
N CYS A 226 5.00 17.49 5.57
CA CYS A 226 6.21 17.74 4.79
C CYS A 226 7.16 16.55 4.93
N THR A 227 7.72 16.11 3.81
CA THR A 227 8.65 14.97 3.77
C THR A 227 9.90 15.30 2.95
N HIS A 228 11.01 14.62 3.30
CA HIS A 228 12.27 14.78 2.61
C HIS A 228 12.40 13.76 1.47
N ILE A 229 12.54 14.25 0.25
CA ILE A 229 12.92 13.45 -0.92
C ILE A 229 14.45 13.52 -1.02
N TYR A 230 15.10 12.39 -0.75
CA TYR A 230 16.56 12.27 -0.87
C TYR A 230 16.97 12.23 -2.33
N VAL A 231 17.89 13.12 -2.69
CA VAL A 231 18.40 13.27 -4.05
C VAL A 231 19.93 13.26 -4.02
N ASP A 232 20.54 12.80 -5.10
CA ASP A 232 21.99 12.84 -5.23
C ASP A 232 22.45 14.30 -5.34
N LYS A 233 23.53 14.63 -4.62
CA LYS A 233 24.14 15.96 -4.69
C LYS A 233 24.72 16.17 -6.08
N SER A 234 24.22 17.16 -6.81
CA SER A 234 24.82 17.57 -8.08
C SER A 234 26.20 18.22 -7.83
N VAL A 235 27.13 18.03 -8.77
CA VAL A 235 28.53 18.51 -8.65
C VAL A 235 28.61 20.04 -8.47
N ASN A 236 27.64 20.79 -9.01
CA ASN A 236 27.67 22.25 -9.07
C ASN A 236 26.63 22.94 -8.16
N THR A 237 25.89 22.20 -7.33
CA THR A 237 24.86 22.81 -6.45
C THR A 237 25.49 23.30 -5.14
N PRO A 238 25.26 24.58 -4.73
CA PRO A 238 25.61 25.06 -3.40
C PRO A 238 24.97 24.17 -2.34
N SER A 239 25.77 23.35 -1.66
CA SER A 239 25.22 22.17 -0.98
C SER A 239 24.67 22.41 0.41
N GLU A 240 25.04 23.51 1.06
CA GLU A 240 24.76 23.71 2.49
C GLU A 240 23.27 23.76 2.81
N ASN A 241 22.46 24.34 1.91
CA ASN A 241 21.03 24.49 2.14
C ASN A 241 20.21 23.20 1.90
N TYR A 242 20.78 22.18 1.26
CA TYR A 242 20.03 20.96 0.92
C TYR A 242 20.18 19.86 1.97
N TYR A 243 21.00 20.06 2.99
CA TYR A 243 21.14 19.09 4.07
C TYR A 243 19.98 19.19 5.05
N ASP A 244 19.29 18.07 5.26
CA ASP A 244 18.31 17.93 6.32
C ASP A 244 18.98 17.90 7.72
N ARG A 245 18.15 17.85 8.77
CA ARG A 245 18.63 17.72 10.16
C ARG A 245 19.46 16.46 10.42
N LYS A 246 19.35 15.45 9.55
CA LYS A 246 20.11 14.19 9.59
C LYS A 246 21.37 14.23 8.70
N ARG A 247 21.75 15.42 8.20
CA ARG A 247 22.88 15.64 7.29
C ARG A 247 22.80 14.84 6.00
N ARG A 248 21.59 14.64 5.48
CA ARG A 248 21.34 14.01 4.18
C ARG A 248 20.86 15.05 3.17
N PHE A 249 21.39 14.96 1.95
CA PHE A 249 21.02 15.86 0.86
C PHE A 249 19.61 15.54 0.38
N SER A 250 18.70 16.53 0.45
CA SER A 250 17.28 16.33 0.16
C SER A 250 16.60 17.61 -0.33
N ILE A 251 15.44 17.42 -0.95
CA ILE A 251 14.44 18.47 -1.17
C ILE A 251 13.22 18.18 -0.31
N VAL A 252 12.50 19.21 0.10
CA VAL A 252 11.24 19.08 0.85
C VAL A 252 10.07 19.02 -0.13
N ALA A 253 9.15 18.11 0.14
CA ALA A 253 7.85 17.99 -0.51
C ALA A 253 6.74 18.06 0.55
N GLN A 254 5.84 19.03 0.40
CA GLN A 254 4.57 19.10 1.09
C GLN A 254 3.56 18.23 0.34
N VAL A 255 2.81 17.41 1.08
CA VAL A 255 1.77 16.54 0.52
C VAL A 255 0.49 16.74 1.32
N VAL A 256 -0.61 16.92 0.58
CA VAL A 256 -1.96 17.04 1.12
C VAL A 256 -2.73 15.76 0.82
N VAL A 257 -3.34 15.16 1.85
CA VAL A 257 -4.09 13.90 1.71
C VAL A 257 -5.46 13.94 2.38
N ASP A 258 -6.44 13.28 1.75
CA ASP A 258 -7.75 13.07 2.37
C ASP A 258 -7.77 11.86 3.35
N LEU A 259 -8.93 11.60 3.95
CA LEU A 259 -9.13 10.50 4.89
C LEU A 259 -8.91 9.10 4.31
N ASP A 260 -9.04 8.95 2.99
CA ASP A 260 -8.82 7.69 2.29
C ASP A 260 -7.38 7.62 1.72
N PHE A 261 -6.48 8.47 2.22
CA PHE A 261 -5.09 8.61 1.79
C PHE A 261 -4.93 8.96 0.30
N ARG A 262 -5.93 9.64 -0.29
CA ARG A 262 -5.81 10.16 -1.65
C ARG A 262 -5.01 11.45 -1.60
N VAL A 263 -4.00 11.53 -2.45
CA VAL A 263 -3.21 12.76 -2.63
C VAL A 263 -4.07 13.79 -3.34
N LEU A 264 -4.27 14.94 -2.69
CA LEU A 264 -5.06 16.06 -3.21
C LEU A 264 -4.17 17.10 -3.89
N ASP A 265 -3.02 17.40 -3.28
CA ASP A 265 -2.07 18.40 -3.74
C ASP A 265 -0.64 18.02 -3.29
N VAL A 266 0.34 18.41 -4.10
CA VAL A 266 1.77 18.22 -3.81
C VAL A 266 2.54 19.47 -4.21
N HIS A 267 3.27 20.04 -3.26
CA HIS A 267 4.17 21.16 -3.52
C HIS A 267 5.59 20.77 -3.13
N MET A 268 6.57 20.92 -4.04
CA MET A 268 7.93 20.43 -3.81
C MET A 268 9.01 21.32 -4.41
N GLY A 269 10.25 21.12 -3.96
CA GLY A 269 11.44 21.73 -4.59
C GLY A 269 12.26 22.63 -3.68
N TYR A 270 11.85 22.81 -2.41
CA TYR A 270 12.65 23.59 -1.47
C TYR A 270 13.85 22.79 -0.97
N PRO A 271 14.96 23.46 -0.60
CA PRO A 271 16.11 22.81 0.00
C PRO A 271 15.76 22.09 1.31
N GLY A 272 16.42 20.96 1.59
CA GLY A 272 16.20 20.14 2.78
C GLY A 272 16.42 20.84 4.13
N SER A 273 17.07 22.01 4.17
CA SER A 273 17.17 22.82 5.39
C SER A 273 15.93 23.71 5.63
N CYS A 274 15.05 23.83 4.64
CA CYS A 274 13.85 24.67 4.71
C CYS A 274 12.90 24.13 5.79
N HIS A 275 12.44 25.01 6.68
CA HIS A 275 11.44 24.66 7.67
C HIS A 275 10.08 24.44 7.02
N ASP A 276 9.36 23.43 7.47
CA ASP A 276 8.08 23.05 6.89
C ASP A 276 7.05 24.18 6.88
N ILE A 277 7.01 25.01 7.93
CA ILE A 277 6.11 26.17 7.99
C ILE A 277 6.39 27.17 6.86
N ARG A 278 7.66 27.31 6.45
CA ARG A 278 8.07 28.17 5.33
C ARG A 278 7.66 27.53 4.00
N VAL A 279 7.75 26.21 3.88
CA VAL A 279 7.26 25.49 2.69
C VAL A 279 5.75 25.69 2.54
N LEU A 280 5.00 25.59 3.63
CA LEU A 280 3.56 25.84 3.64
C LEU A 280 3.21 27.26 3.22
N GLN A 281 3.81 28.27 3.84
CA GLN A 281 3.57 29.68 3.53
C GLN A 281 3.88 30.05 2.06
N LEU A 282 4.83 29.35 1.43
CA LEU A 282 5.22 29.58 0.04
C LEU A 282 4.56 28.61 -0.95
N SER A 283 3.65 27.76 -0.48
CA SER A 283 2.97 26.77 -1.33
C SER A 283 1.77 27.35 -2.06
N SER A 284 1.44 26.75 -3.21
CA SER A 284 0.19 27.03 -3.94
C SER A 284 -1.04 26.86 -3.04
N LEU A 285 -1.00 25.90 -2.11
CA LEU A 285 -2.06 25.69 -1.14
C LEU A 285 -2.35 26.92 -0.27
N SER A 286 -1.30 27.56 0.27
CA SER A 286 -1.45 28.77 1.09
C SER A 286 -2.02 29.92 0.27
N GLN A 287 -1.53 30.09 -0.97
CA GLN A 287 -2.07 31.09 -1.89
C GLN A 287 -3.56 30.86 -2.18
N CYS A 288 -3.96 29.62 -2.47
CA CYS A 288 -5.36 29.27 -2.72
C CYS A 288 -6.25 29.48 -1.48
N ALA A 289 -5.72 29.24 -0.28
CA ALA A 289 -6.42 29.49 0.98
C ALA A 289 -6.62 31.00 1.21
N GLU A 290 -5.60 31.82 0.96
CA GLU A 290 -5.64 33.28 1.14
C GLU A 290 -6.57 33.97 0.13
N GLU A 291 -6.57 33.51 -1.12
CA GLU A 291 -7.52 33.96 -2.17
C GLU A 291 -8.95 33.49 -1.89
N GLY A 292 -9.14 32.60 -0.92
CA GLY A 292 -10.42 31.98 -0.62
C GLY A 292 -10.94 31.11 -1.75
N SER A 293 -10.06 30.58 -2.63
CA SER A 293 -10.45 29.57 -3.63
C SER A 293 -10.65 28.19 -2.99
N LEU A 294 -9.89 27.90 -1.92
CA LEU A 294 -10.07 26.75 -1.03
C LEU A 294 -10.60 27.18 0.35
N PHE A 295 -11.12 26.23 1.13
CA PHE A 295 -11.53 26.44 2.54
C PHE A 295 -12.59 27.54 2.78
N ARG A 296 -13.63 27.58 1.95
CA ARG A 296 -14.75 28.54 2.05
C ARG A 296 -15.79 28.24 3.15
N GLY A 297 -15.47 27.36 4.11
CA GLY A 297 -16.41 26.97 5.16
C GLY A 297 -16.67 28.12 6.14
N PRO A 298 -17.84 28.16 6.82
CA PRO A 298 -18.06 29.12 7.88
C PRO A 298 -17.04 28.90 9.01
N PRO A 299 -16.53 29.98 9.65
CA PRO A 299 -15.52 29.85 10.69
C PRO A 299 -16.04 29.03 11.87
N VAL A 300 -15.32 27.96 12.22
CA VAL A 300 -15.59 27.17 13.43
C VAL A 300 -14.59 27.55 14.51
N THR A 301 -15.09 27.82 15.72
CA THR A 301 -14.25 28.04 16.90
C THR A 301 -13.95 26.69 17.53
N MET A 302 -12.68 26.29 17.49
CA MET A 302 -12.20 25.10 18.20
C MET A 302 -12.19 25.36 19.71
N SER A 303 -12.27 24.30 20.51
CA SER A 303 -12.26 24.36 22.00
C SER A 303 -11.02 25.04 22.60
N PHE A 304 -9.98 25.26 21.79
CA PHE A 304 -8.74 25.96 22.15
C PHE A 304 -8.62 27.38 21.56
N VAL A 305 -9.74 28.03 21.21
CA VAL A 305 -9.81 29.47 20.81
C VAL A 305 -9.06 29.78 19.50
N VAL A 306 -9.22 28.93 18.49
CA VAL A 306 -8.80 29.27 17.11
C VAL A 306 -10.05 29.25 16.22
N LYS A 307 -10.31 30.36 15.51
CA LYS A 307 -11.35 30.47 14.48
C LYS A 307 -10.74 30.10 13.13
N THR A 308 -11.33 29.14 12.43
CA THR A 308 -10.80 28.66 11.14
C THR A 308 -11.92 28.45 10.12
N ASN A 309 -11.73 28.90 8.88
CA ASN A 309 -12.66 28.69 7.75
C ASN A 309 -12.48 27.32 7.06
N GLY A 310 -11.44 26.60 7.48
CA GLY A 310 -11.11 25.21 7.20
C GLY A 310 -9.82 24.89 7.96
N VAL A 311 -9.68 23.70 8.51
CA VAL A 311 -8.42 23.27 9.15
C VAL A 311 -7.76 22.23 8.28
N ASP A 312 -6.57 22.55 7.80
CA ASP A 312 -5.61 21.53 7.42
C ASP A 312 -4.67 21.33 8.59
N ARG A 313 -4.61 20.10 9.11
CA ARG A 313 -3.76 19.83 10.25
C ARG A 313 -2.34 19.58 9.75
N TYR A 314 -1.46 20.56 9.98
CA TYR A 314 -0.02 20.35 9.88
C TYR A 314 0.41 19.32 10.92
N LYS A 315 0.72 18.09 10.49
CA LYS A 315 1.35 17.09 11.36
C LYS A 315 2.85 17.17 11.17
N GLY A 316 3.53 17.97 11.99
CA GLY A 316 4.98 17.80 12.14
C GLY A 316 5.30 16.36 12.55
N SER A 317 6.54 15.93 12.31
CA SER A 317 7.07 14.57 12.50
C SER A 317 6.94 13.92 13.91
N GLU A 318 6.14 14.48 14.82
CA GLU A 318 5.86 13.94 16.14
C GLU A 318 4.46 13.33 16.19
N GLY A 319 4.44 12.08 16.66
CA GLY A 319 3.37 11.10 16.50
C GLY A 319 2.00 11.51 17.03
N MET A 320 0.99 10.79 16.53
CA MET A 320 -0.32 10.73 17.14
C MET A 320 -0.18 10.47 18.65
N PRO A 321 -0.91 11.19 19.52
CA PRO A 321 -1.12 10.70 20.86
C PRO A 321 -1.91 9.39 20.74
N SER A 322 -1.30 8.28 21.16
CA SER A 322 -2.04 7.09 21.55
C SER A 322 -3.04 7.52 22.61
N LYS A 323 -4.34 7.39 22.31
CA LYS A 323 -5.36 7.52 23.34
C LYS A 323 -5.18 6.38 24.37
N PRO A 324 -5.48 6.65 25.65
CA PRO A 324 -5.41 5.65 26.72
C PRO A 324 -6.36 4.47 26.48
#